data_AF-A0A7S1GJT0-F1
#
_entry.id   AF-A0A7S1GJT0-F1
#
_cell.length_a   1.000
_cell.length_b   1.000
_cell.length_c   1.000
_cell.angle_alpha   90.00
_cell.angle_beta   90.00
_cell.angle_gamma   90.00
#
_symmetry.space_group_name_H-M   'P 1'
#
loop_
_entity.id
_entity.type
_entity.pdbx_description
1 polymer ?
#
loop_
_entity_poly.entity_id
_entity_poly.type
_entity_poly.pdbx_seq_one_letter_code
_entity_poly.pdbx_strand_id
1 'polypeptide(L)'
;HEAYVGGLQNTLAFLQTWTKDRYEQQIAARPDSSDARLEVPSNSSSSNHNQQQPRKRQSLSSFVRKPLYNITLPDGTDVMTVTVMERLKSELPLETRRYHLTDYKRCCRGRDIVETIQRIYSVPHEEEATKFAQYLQYRKVIHHVCDDGHLVEKNDKFFRLQCHHTPSILNTYCIWTEKNVTS
;
A
#
# COMPACT_ATOMS: atom_id res chain seq x y z
N HIS A 1 1.58 5.27 32.11
CA HIS A 1 0.44 6.08 31.68
C HIS A 1 0.51 6.22 30.17
N GLU A 2 -0.32 5.46 29.46
CA GLU A 2 -0.44 5.50 28.01
C GLU A 2 -1.34 6.67 27.62
N ALA A 3 -0.90 7.50 26.67
CA ALA A 3 -1.70 8.60 26.14
C ALA A 3 -2.00 8.30 24.67
N TYR A 4 -3.28 8.09 24.37
CA TYR A 4 -3.76 7.87 23.00
C TYR A 4 -4.06 9.22 22.33
N VAL A 5 -3.29 9.56 21.31
CA VAL A 5 -3.54 10.73 20.45
C VAL A 5 -4.11 10.21 19.13
N GLY A 6 -5.44 10.11 19.03
CA GLY A 6 -6.12 9.62 17.82
C GLY A 6 -6.72 10.75 16.98
N GLY A 7 -6.42 10.79 15.68
CA GLY A 7 -7.05 11.70 14.70
C GLY A 7 -6.19 12.90 14.26
N LEU A 8 -6.43 13.40 13.05
CA LEU A 8 -5.63 14.44 12.39
C LEU A 8 -5.52 15.73 13.22
N GLN A 9 -6.63 16.22 13.80
CA GLN A 9 -6.58 17.41 14.67
C GLN A 9 -5.75 17.19 15.93
N ASN A 10 -5.84 16.00 16.55
CA ASN A 10 -5.08 15.68 17.75
C ASN A 10 -3.58 15.55 17.43
N THR A 11 -3.23 15.00 16.27
CA THR A 11 -1.85 14.98 15.77
C THR A 11 -1.34 16.40 15.49
N LEU A 12 -2.14 17.27 14.87
CA LEU A 12 -1.74 18.66 14.61
C LEU A 12 -1.57 19.46 15.90
N ALA A 13 -2.48 19.33 16.85
CA ALA A 13 -2.35 19.98 18.17
C ALA A 13 -1.12 19.48 18.93
N PHE A 14 -0.84 18.17 18.87
CA PHE A 14 0.39 17.60 19.43
C PHE A 14 1.62 18.20 18.76
N LEU A 15 1.70 18.23 17.43
CA LEU A 15 2.81 18.81 16.69
C LEU A 15 2.96 20.33 16.89
N GLN A 16 1.87 21.06 17.17
CA GLN A 16 1.93 22.48 17.52
C GLN A 16 2.51 22.73 18.92
N THR A 17 2.29 21.81 19.87
CA THR A 17 2.93 21.88 21.19
C THR A 17 4.40 21.43 21.17
N TRP A 18 4.88 20.90 20.05
CA TRP A 18 6.26 20.46 19.87
C TRP A 18 7.14 21.63 19.41
N THR A 19 7.88 22.21 20.35
CA THR A 19 8.95 23.16 20.03
C THR A 19 10.20 22.41 19.59
N LYS A 20 10.66 22.72 18.36
CA LYS A 20 11.85 22.16 17.70
C LYS A 20 13.09 22.19 18.62
N ASP A 21 13.23 23.27 19.38
CA ASP A 21 14.37 23.56 20.26
C ASP A 21 14.58 22.51 21.36
N ARG A 22 13.49 21.89 21.87
CA ARG A 22 13.58 20.92 22.96
C ARG A 22 14.29 19.64 22.53
N TYR A 23 14.08 19.20 21.29
CA TYR A 23 14.73 18.01 20.75
C TYR A 23 16.15 18.30 20.29
N GLU A 24 16.41 19.47 19.71
CA GLU A 24 17.78 19.87 19.35
C GLU A 24 18.67 19.92 20.59
N GLN A 25 18.17 20.43 21.71
CA GLN A 25 18.88 20.40 23.00
C GLN A 25 19.06 18.98 23.55
N GLN A 26 18.05 18.09 23.42
CA GLN A 26 18.17 16.70 23.87
C GLN A 26 19.11 15.86 23.00
N ILE A 27 19.16 16.12 21.69
CA ILE A 27 20.07 15.46 20.75
C ILE A 27 21.49 15.97 21.00
N ALA A 28 21.69 17.27 21.16
CA ALA A 28 23.00 17.86 21.47
C ALA A 28 23.55 17.45 22.85
N ALA A 29 22.67 17.15 23.81
CA ALA A 29 23.07 16.68 25.14
C ALA A 29 23.37 15.18 25.20
N ARG A 30 23.00 14.41 24.16
CA ARG A 30 23.37 12.99 24.07
C ARG A 30 24.78 12.87 23.49
N PRO A 31 25.63 11.98 24.04
CA PRO A 31 26.92 11.69 23.43
C PRO A 31 26.72 11.11 22.03
N ASP A 32 27.64 11.41 21.12
CA ASP A 32 27.61 10.87 19.77
C ASP A 32 27.51 9.34 19.81
N SER A 33 26.60 8.81 19.00
CA SER A 33 26.36 7.37 18.91
C SER A 33 27.64 6.67 18.47
N SER A 34 28.15 5.75 19.30
CA SER A 34 29.28 4.88 19.00
C SER A 34 28.94 3.70 18.08
N ASP A 35 27.75 3.70 17.46
CA ASP A 35 27.36 2.70 16.47
C ASP A 35 28.15 2.89 15.16
N ALA A 36 29.12 2.00 14.94
CA ALA A 36 29.99 1.97 13.76
C ALA A 36 29.23 1.91 12.41
N ARG A 37 27.94 1.56 12.39
CA ARG A 37 27.11 1.58 11.16
C ARG A 37 26.67 2.98 10.75
N LEU A 38 26.75 3.94 11.68
CA LEU A 38 26.42 5.35 11.45
C LEU A 38 27.67 6.17 11.09
N GLU A 39 28.85 5.55 11.09
CA GLU A 39 30.07 6.20 10.61
C GLU A 39 29.94 6.53 9.13
N VAL A 40 30.19 7.79 8.79
CA VAL A 40 30.25 8.24 7.41
C VAL A 40 31.42 7.49 6.76
N PRO A 41 31.23 6.83 5.60
CA PRO A 41 32.30 6.09 4.95
C PRO A 41 33.50 7.01 4.71
N SER A 42 34.57 6.82 5.49
CA SER A 42 35.81 7.56 5.32
C SER A 42 36.47 7.08 4.04
N ASN A 43 36.53 7.94 3.03
CA ASN A 43 37.30 7.72 1.81
C ASN A 43 38.81 7.74 2.14
N SER A 44 39.31 6.70 2.79
CA SER A 44 40.73 6.42 2.93
C SER A 44 40.97 5.01 2.42
N SER A 45 41.43 4.98 1.17
CA SER A 45 41.84 3.81 0.42
C SER A 45 42.90 2.99 1.16
N SER A 46 42.74 1.67 1.12
CA SER A 46 43.76 0.66 0.80
C SER A 46 43.65 -0.55 1.70
N SER A 47 43.16 -1.68 1.16
CA SER A 47 43.65 -3.02 1.48
C SER A 47 43.08 -4.02 0.49
N ASN A 48 43.99 -4.62 -0.26
CA ASN A 48 43.77 -5.67 -1.26
C ASN A 48 43.08 -6.89 -0.64
N HIS A 49 41.91 -7.28 -1.17
CA HIS A 49 41.49 -8.67 -1.09
C HIS A 49 40.63 -9.09 -2.29
N ASN A 50 41.24 -9.98 -3.08
CA ASN A 50 40.71 -10.91 -4.08
C ASN A 50 39.60 -10.46 -5.04
N GLN A 51 39.99 -10.55 -6.32
CA GLN A 51 39.18 -10.51 -7.54
C GLN A 51 37.87 -11.29 -7.39
N GLN A 52 36.80 -10.59 -7.04
CA GLN A 52 35.47 -10.93 -7.51
C GLN A 52 35.23 -10.08 -8.75
N GLN A 53 34.99 -10.77 -9.87
CA GLN A 53 34.65 -10.21 -11.17
C GLN A 53 33.64 -9.06 -11.03
N PRO A 54 33.76 -8.00 -11.85
CA PRO A 54 32.76 -6.95 -11.87
C PRO A 54 31.45 -7.57 -12.36
N ARG A 55 30.56 -7.94 -11.43
CA ARG A 55 29.14 -8.02 -11.75
C ARG A 55 28.81 -6.66 -12.34
N LYS A 56 28.60 -6.61 -13.66
CA LYS A 56 28.02 -5.46 -14.35
C LYS A 56 26.88 -5.00 -13.46
N ARG A 57 27.08 -3.90 -12.74
CA ARG A 57 26.01 -3.18 -12.08
C ARG A 57 25.15 -2.72 -13.23
N GLN A 58 24.16 -3.54 -13.60
CA GLN A 58 23.10 -3.10 -14.46
C GLN A 58 22.52 -1.89 -13.74
N SER A 59 22.80 -0.73 -14.31
CA SER A 59 22.36 0.54 -13.78
C SER A 59 20.87 0.44 -13.52
N LEU A 60 20.45 0.47 -12.26
CA LEU A 60 19.03 0.47 -11.88
C LEU A 60 18.30 1.72 -12.41
N SER A 61 19.02 2.67 -13.00
CA SER A 61 18.47 3.89 -13.60
C SER A 61 17.77 3.71 -14.95
N SER A 62 17.94 2.57 -15.64
CA SER A 62 17.24 2.33 -16.92
C SER A 62 15.85 1.71 -16.77
N PHE A 63 15.49 1.27 -15.57
CA PHE A 63 14.10 0.96 -15.24
C PHE A 63 13.44 2.23 -14.72
N VAL A 64 13.12 3.16 -15.61
CA VAL A 64 11.94 4.02 -15.41
C VAL A 64 10.75 3.07 -15.44
N ARG A 65 10.55 2.32 -14.34
CA ARG A 65 9.36 1.51 -14.14
C ARG A 65 8.22 2.50 -14.25
N LYS A 66 7.35 2.33 -15.25
CA LYS A 66 6.05 3.00 -15.27
C LYS A 66 5.54 2.96 -13.84
N PRO A 67 5.20 4.11 -13.25
CA PRO A 67 4.83 4.14 -11.85
C PRO A 67 3.76 3.08 -11.59
N LEU A 68 4.01 2.20 -10.62
CA LEU A 68 3.14 1.05 -10.29
C LEU A 68 1.72 1.46 -9.86
N TYR A 69 1.46 2.77 -9.78
CA TYR A 69 0.20 3.39 -9.42
C TYR A 69 -0.67 3.82 -10.63
N ASN A 70 -0.23 3.60 -11.88
CA ASN A 70 -1.05 3.89 -13.06
C ASN A 70 -1.73 2.63 -13.61
N ILE A 71 -3.01 2.76 -13.93
CA ILE A 71 -3.88 1.75 -14.56
C ILE A 71 -4.28 2.29 -15.93
N THR A 72 -4.03 1.51 -16.97
CA THR A 72 -4.51 1.83 -18.33
C THR A 72 -5.96 1.41 -18.44
N LEU A 73 -6.86 2.35 -18.70
CA LEU A 73 -8.29 2.11 -18.91
C LEU A 73 -8.55 1.47 -20.29
N PRO A 74 -9.75 0.89 -20.51
CA PRO A 74 -10.13 0.35 -21.82
C PRO A 74 -10.10 1.38 -22.96
N ASP A 75 -10.28 2.67 -22.66
CA ASP A 75 -10.17 3.76 -23.63
C ASP A 75 -8.72 4.14 -23.99
N GLY A 76 -7.74 3.47 -23.38
CA GLY A 76 -6.30 3.74 -23.56
C GLY A 76 -5.74 4.82 -22.64
N THR A 77 -6.55 5.45 -21.79
CA THR A 77 -6.11 6.51 -20.87
C THR A 77 -5.43 5.91 -19.65
N ASP A 78 -4.25 6.43 -19.28
CA ASP A 78 -3.59 6.08 -18.02
C ASP A 78 -4.15 6.94 -16.88
N VAL A 79 -4.73 6.30 -15.86
CA VAL A 79 -5.26 6.96 -14.66
C VAL A 79 -4.63 6.40 -13.39
N MET A 80 -4.72 7.14 -12.29
CA MET A 80 -4.23 6.68 -10.99
C MET A 80 -5.10 5.55 -10.43
N THR A 81 -4.47 4.57 -9.78
CA THR A 81 -5.15 3.46 -9.10
C THR A 81 -6.19 3.94 -8.09
N VAL A 82 -5.92 5.05 -7.41
CA VAL A 82 -6.85 5.66 -6.42
C VAL A 82 -8.15 6.09 -7.10
N THR A 83 -8.07 6.75 -8.26
CA THR A 83 -9.25 7.19 -9.01
C THR A 83 -10.11 6.01 -9.46
N VAL A 84 -9.48 4.92 -9.92
CA VAL A 84 -10.19 3.68 -10.28
C VAL A 84 -10.87 3.06 -9.06
N MET A 85 -10.16 2.98 -7.92
CA MET A 85 -10.72 2.44 -6.68
C MET A 85 -11.90 3.26 -6.16
N GLU A 86 -11.81 4.59 -6.17
CA GLU A 86 -12.91 5.48 -5.73
C GLU A 86 -14.15 5.29 -6.59
N ARG A 87 -13.97 5.22 -7.91
CA ARG A 87 -15.07 4.99 -8.86
C ARG A 87 -15.70 3.62 -8.69
N LEU A 88 -14.89 2.57 -8.53
CA LEU A 88 -15.41 1.23 -8.25
C LEU A 88 -16.13 1.16 -6.90
N LYS A 89 -15.63 1.87 -5.89
CA LYS A 89 -16.25 1.90 -4.56
C LYS A 89 -17.62 2.57 -4.56
N SER A 90 -17.83 3.61 -5.38
CA SER A 90 -19.15 4.27 -5.49
C SER A 90 -20.15 3.48 -6.33
N GLU A 91 -19.67 2.65 -7.26
CA GLU A 91 -20.50 2.03 -8.28
C GLU A 91 -20.77 0.53 -8.05
N LEU A 92 -19.91 -0.17 -7.31
CA LEU A 92 -20.09 -1.58 -7.00
C LEU A 92 -21.14 -1.79 -5.89
N PRO A 93 -22.00 -2.82 -6.01
CA PRO A 93 -22.94 -3.19 -4.96
C PRO A 93 -22.23 -3.94 -3.82
N LEU A 94 -21.49 -3.19 -2.99
CA LEU A 94 -20.71 -3.70 -1.88
C LEU A 94 -21.62 -4.00 -0.68
N GLU A 95 -21.93 -5.27 -0.48
CA GLU A 95 -22.86 -5.74 0.57
C GLU A 95 -22.17 -6.71 1.53
N THR A 96 -22.83 -7.02 2.66
CA THR A 96 -22.41 -8.15 3.49
C THR A 96 -23.14 -9.40 3.02
N ARG A 97 -22.40 -10.43 2.59
CA ARG A 97 -22.96 -11.69 2.08
C ARG A 97 -22.54 -12.85 2.96
N ARG A 98 -23.46 -13.77 3.25
CA ARG A 98 -23.21 -14.96 4.07
C ARG A 98 -23.00 -16.20 3.21
N TYR A 99 -21.96 -16.96 3.47
CA TYR A 99 -21.68 -18.23 2.79
C TYR A 99 -20.91 -19.17 3.72
N HIS A 100 -21.31 -20.44 3.76
CA HIS A 100 -20.82 -21.46 4.71
C HIS A 100 -20.62 -20.92 6.15
N LEU A 101 -21.70 -20.37 6.73
CA LEU A 101 -21.71 -19.80 8.09
C LEU A 101 -20.73 -18.63 8.33
N THR A 102 -20.11 -18.11 7.27
CA THR A 102 -19.18 -16.98 7.34
C THR A 102 -19.79 -15.75 6.69
N ASP A 103 -19.72 -14.60 7.37
CA ASP A 103 -20.20 -13.32 6.85
C ASP A 103 -19.05 -12.53 6.21
N TYR A 104 -19.12 -12.36 4.89
CA TYR A 104 -18.18 -11.58 4.11
C TYR A 104 -18.69 -10.16 3.95
N LYS A 105 -18.10 -9.21 4.69
CA LYS A 105 -18.48 -7.79 4.66
C LYS A 105 -18.03 -7.08 3.37
N ARG A 106 -18.79 -6.09 2.89
CA ARG A 106 -18.40 -5.21 1.76
C ARG A 106 -17.84 -5.97 0.54
N CYS A 107 -18.47 -7.07 0.16
CA CYS A 107 -18.09 -7.87 -1.00
C CYS A 107 -19.14 -7.76 -2.11
N CYS A 108 -18.75 -8.16 -3.31
CA CYS A 108 -19.60 -8.23 -4.49
C CYS A 108 -19.29 -9.54 -5.24
N ARG A 109 -20.17 -9.96 -6.16
CA ARG A 109 -19.90 -11.14 -7.00
C ARG A 109 -19.06 -10.76 -8.21
N GLY A 110 -18.38 -11.74 -8.80
CA GLY A 110 -17.62 -11.55 -10.04
C GLY A 110 -18.48 -10.97 -11.17
N ARG A 111 -19.71 -11.47 -11.33
CA ARG A 111 -20.69 -10.92 -12.29
C ARG A 111 -21.00 -9.44 -12.05
N ASP A 112 -21.17 -9.03 -10.80
CA ASP A 112 -21.52 -7.65 -10.44
C ASP A 112 -20.35 -6.71 -10.80
N ILE A 113 -19.10 -7.20 -10.71
CA ILE A 113 -17.90 -6.46 -11.13
C ILE A 113 -17.86 -6.28 -12.65
N VAL A 114 -18.06 -7.35 -13.42
CA VAL A 114 -18.01 -7.29 -14.89
C VAL A 114 -19.09 -6.35 -15.43
N GLU A 115 -20.33 -6.48 -14.94
CA GLU A 115 -21.45 -5.61 -15.31
C GLU A 115 -21.18 -4.14 -14.94
N THR A 116 -20.59 -3.90 -13.76
CA THR A 116 -20.22 -2.55 -13.34
C THR A 116 -19.13 -1.94 -14.23
N ILE A 117 -18.10 -2.72 -14.60
CA ILE A 117 -17.03 -2.28 -15.51
C ILE A 117 -17.60 -1.91 -16.88
N GLN A 118 -18.47 -2.75 -17.45
CA GLN A 118 -19.13 -2.46 -18.73
C GLN A 118 -19.86 -1.12 -18.68
N ARG A 119 -20.61 -0.90 -17.59
CA ARG A 119 -21.38 0.33 -17.41
C ARG A 119 -20.51 1.58 -17.23
N ILE A 120 -19.50 1.55 -16.35
CA ILE A 120 -18.74 2.76 -16.00
C ILE A 120 -17.68 3.13 -17.05
N TYR A 121 -17.14 2.15 -17.77
CA TYR A 121 -16.13 2.36 -18.81
C TYR A 121 -16.69 2.21 -20.22
N SER A 122 -18.00 2.06 -20.37
CA SER A 122 -18.69 1.91 -21.68
C SER A 122 -18.08 0.80 -22.55
N VAL A 123 -17.68 -0.31 -21.92
CA VAL A 123 -17.07 -1.46 -22.61
C VAL A 123 -18.20 -2.33 -23.18
N PRO A 124 -18.36 -2.43 -24.50
CA PRO A 124 -19.52 -3.10 -25.11
C PRO A 124 -19.44 -4.63 -24.97
N HIS A 125 -18.23 -5.19 -24.98
CA HIS A 125 -18.02 -6.62 -24.98
C HIS A 125 -17.74 -7.16 -23.58
N GLU A 126 -18.47 -8.20 -23.18
CA GLU A 126 -18.31 -8.84 -21.86
C GLU A 126 -16.90 -9.42 -21.67
N GLU A 127 -16.32 -9.98 -22.73
CA GLU A 127 -14.97 -10.55 -22.70
C GLU A 127 -13.90 -9.49 -22.40
N GLU A 128 -14.05 -8.30 -22.96
CA GLU A 128 -13.14 -7.17 -22.73
C GLU A 128 -13.27 -6.64 -21.30
N ALA A 129 -14.49 -6.51 -20.80
CA ALA A 129 -14.74 -6.13 -19.41
C ALA A 129 -14.17 -7.17 -18.42
N THR A 130 -14.29 -8.46 -18.75
CA THR A 130 -13.71 -9.55 -17.96
C THR A 130 -12.19 -9.49 -17.95
N LYS A 131 -11.56 -9.31 -19.12
CA LYS A 131 -10.10 -9.11 -19.23
C LYS A 131 -9.63 -7.91 -18.41
N PHE A 132 -10.36 -6.80 -18.47
CA PHE A 132 -10.05 -5.63 -17.66
C PHE A 132 -10.22 -5.89 -16.15
N ALA A 133 -11.26 -6.62 -15.74
CA ALA A 133 -11.45 -7.01 -14.35
C ALA A 133 -10.32 -7.90 -13.83
N GLN A 134 -9.88 -8.87 -14.63
CA GLN A 134 -8.72 -9.72 -14.35
C GLN A 134 -7.43 -8.92 -14.27
N TYR A 135 -7.27 -7.92 -15.14
CA TYR A 135 -6.15 -6.98 -15.06
C TYR A 135 -6.17 -6.18 -13.74
N LEU A 136 -7.32 -5.66 -13.31
CA LEU A 136 -7.47 -4.99 -12.02
C LEU A 136 -7.16 -5.91 -10.84
N GLN A 137 -7.53 -7.19 -10.94
CA GLN A 137 -7.19 -8.20 -9.95
C GLN A 137 -5.68 -8.48 -9.91
N TYR A 138 -5.04 -8.63 -11.06
CA TYR A 138 -3.59 -8.77 -11.17
C TYR A 138 -2.85 -7.58 -10.53
N ARG A 139 -3.39 -6.37 -10.73
CA ARG A 139 -2.90 -5.12 -10.11
C ARG A 139 -3.29 -4.94 -8.64
N LYS A 140 -3.88 -5.95 -8.00
CA LYS A 140 -4.25 -5.95 -6.57
C LYS A 140 -5.23 -4.82 -6.20
N VAL A 141 -6.14 -4.48 -7.13
CA VAL A 141 -7.26 -3.56 -6.89
C VAL A 141 -8.47 -4.34 -6.38
N ILE A 142 -8.68 -5.52 -6.96
CA ILE A 142 -9.77 -6.46 -6.65
C ILE A 142 -9.15 -7.77 -6.17
N HIS A 143 -9.73 -8.37 -5.16
CA HIS A 143 -9.25 -9.61 -4.55
C HIS A 143 -10.38 -10.61 -4.38
N HIS A 144 -10.07 -11.88 -4.61
CA HIS A 144 -11.00 -12.95 -4.24
C HIS A 144 -11.00 -13.10 -2.72
N VAL A 145 -12.19 -13.27 -2.13
CA VAL A 145 -12.33 -13.24 -0.67
C VAL A 145 -11.66 -14.43 0.02
N CYS A 146 -11.42 -15.54 -0.69
CA CYS A 146 -10.73 -16.72 -0.17
C CYS A 146 -9.27 -16.87 -0.64
N ASP A 147 -8.72 -15.91 -1.39
CA ASP A 147 -7.34 -15.91 -1.93
C ASP A 147 -6.91 -17.18 -2.71
N ASP A 148 -7.86 -17.99 -3.15
CA ASP A 148 -7.68 -19.24 -3.92
C ASP A 148 -7.30 -19.05 -5.40
N GLY A 149 -6.82 -17.86 -5.78
CA GLY A 149 -6.41 -17.55 -7.14
C GLY A 149 -7.54 -17.49 -8.16
N HIS A 150 -8.82 -17.50 -7.74
CA HIS A 150 -9.94 -17.39 -8.67
C HIS A 150 -9.96 -16.06 -9.40
N LEU A 151 -9.96 -16.13 -10.73
CA LEU A 151 -10.05 -14.97 -11.59
C LEU A 151 -11.45 -14.34 -11.54
N VAL A 152 -11.50 -13.02 -11.68
CA VAL A 152 -12.76 -12.31 -11.89
C VAL A 152 -13.33 -12.73 -13.24
N GLU A 153 -14.52 -13.30 -13.19
CA GLU A 153 -15.35 -13.70 -14.33
C GLU A 153 -16.81 -13.50 -13.92
N LYS A 154 -17.74 -13.72 -14.85
CA LYS A 154 -19.18 -13.70 -14.59
C LYS A 154 -19.63 -14.95 -13.81
N ASN A 155 -19.20 -15.01 -12.56
CA ASN A 155 -19.48 -16.10 -11.62
C ASN A 155 -20.07 -15.55 -10.31
N ASP A 156 -20.54 -16.46 -9.47
CA ASP A 156 -21.10 -16.15 -8.15
C ASP A 156 -20.04 -16.14 -7.03
N LYS A 157 -18.75 -16.15 -7.38
CA LYS A 157 -17.67 -16.06 -6.40
C LYS A 157 -17.58 -14.65 -5.83
N PHE A 158 -17.15 -14.55 -4.57
CA PHE A 158 -17.11 -13.26 -3.89
C PHE A 158 -15.74 -12.60 -4.01
N PHE A 159 -15.79 -11.32 -4.34
CA PHE A 159 -14.63 -10.46 -4.47
C PHE A 159 -14.79 -9.21 -3.61
N ARG A 160 -13.66 -8.57 -3.33
CA ARG A 160 -13.58 -7.37 -2.51
C ARG A 160 -12.55 -6.40 -3.08
N LEU A 161 -12.80 -5.10 -2.91
CA LEU A 161 -11.79 -4.09 -3.19
C LEU A 161 -10.64 -4.16 -2.17
N GLN A 162 -9.43 -3.86 -2.62
CA GLN A 162 -8.24 -3.95 -1.77
C GLN A 162 -8.31 -3.07 -0.52
N CYS A 163 -8.93 -1.89 -0.62
CA CYS A 163 -9.17 -0.99 0.52
C CYS A 163 -10.11 -1.59 1.60
N HIS A 164 -10.72 -2.74 1.34
CA HIS A 164 -11.57 -3.46 2.28
C HIS A 164 -11.00 -4.85 2.65
N HIS A 165 -9.93 -5.33 2.00
CA HIS A 165 -9.39 -6.67 2.22
C HIS A 165 -8.61 -6.80 3.53
N THR A 166 -7.72 -5.85 3.84
CA THR A 166 -6.90 -5.88 5.05
C THR A 166 -7.39 -4.84 6.07
N PRO A 167 -7.75 -5.23 7.30
CA PRO A 167 -8.03 -4.29 8.39
C PRO A 167 -6.77 -3.71 9.07
N SER A 168 -5.62 -3.70 8.43
CA SER A 168 -4.33 -3.29 9.03
C SER A 168 -3.45 -2.74 7.89
N ILE A 169 -2.91 -1.51 7.88
CA ILE A 169 -2.38 -0.62 8.92
C ILE A 169 -2.68 0.82 8.44
N LEU A 170 -3.69 1.48 8.99
CA LEU A 170 -3.81 2.93 8.87
C LEU A 170 -3.19 3.53 10.13
N ASN A 171 -1.93 3.94 10.03
CA ASN A 171 -1.25 4.87 10.94
C ASN A 171 -1.27 4.54 12.45
N THR A 172 -0.88 3.35 12.88
CA THR A 172 -0.39 3.17 14.25
C THR A 172 1.11 3.46 14.28
N TYR A 173 1.48 4.72 14.49
CA TYR A 173 2.84 5.03 14.92
C TYR A 173 2.96 4.60 16.39
N CYS A 174 3.80 3.61 16.68
CA CYS A 174 4.15 3.28 18.06
C CYS A 174 5.19 4.30 18.52
N ILE A 175 4.80 5.24 19.39
CA ILE A 175 5.75 6.14 20.06
C ILE A 175 6.36 5.36 21.21
N TRP A 176 7.61 4.93 21.07
CA TRP A 176 8.36 4.34 22.18
C TRP A 176 8.76 5.45 23.14
N THR A 177 8.05 5.57 24.27
CA THR A 177 8.55 6.39 25.38
C THR A 177 9.62 5.59 26.10
N GLU A 178 10.89 5.97 25.93
CA GLU A 178 11.99 5.45 26.76
C GLU A 178 11.74 5.82 28.22
N LYS A 179 11.19 4.88 28.99
CA LYS A 179 11.29 4.86 30.45
C LYS A 179 11.65 3.45 30.84
N ASN A 180 12.95 3.27 31.11
CA ASN A 180 13.54 2.45 32.17
C ASN A 180 14.94 1.99 31.73
N VAL A 181 15.89 2.93 31.65
CA VAL A 181 17.25 2.63 32.07
C VAL A 181 17.30 3.04 33.53
N THR A 182 16.87 2.14 34.40
CA THR A 182 17.19 2.23 35.83
C THR A 182 18.69 2.07 35.99
N SER A 183 19.23 2.93 36.85
CA SER A 183 20.62 3.10 37.27
C SER A 183 21.34 1.82 37.67
#